data_AF-A0A364P387-F1
#
_entry.id   AF-A0A364P387-F1
#
_cell.length_a   1.000
_cell.length_b   1.000
_cell.length_c   1.000
_cell.angle_alpha   90.00
_cell.angle_beta   90.00
_cell.angle_gamma   90.00
#
_symmetry.space_group_name_H-M   'P 1'
#
loop_
_entity.id
_entity.type
_entity.pdbx_description
1 polymer ?
#
loop_
_entity_poly.entity_id
_entity_poly.type
_entity_poly.pdbx_seq_one_letter_code
_entity_poly.pdbx_strand_id
1 'polypeptide(L)'
;MDVQRLAKVLAMAASDNEAEALHAVRTAKRLLDNAGLDFVALAERMSAAGPMTSSSRVEDLEDAVFDLRNEIRHLRSENERLRQGQPVAAPAAPNLADAAATLRLQVELDTARQTLARHRADAEAAELALRADLTQAIAAMERLTEQYGEIKSRNDRLEAENRRLTLVASAVKAELDERMADRIHPLPTPTLRPDSIARPEPMARIEAKSKVEAPPPRRAAPHSAASRAKPTPANQYALF
;
A
#
# COMPACT_ATOMS: atom_id res chain seq x y z
N MET A 1 -5.44 -0.37 -36.50
CA MET A 1 -5.81 -1.78 -36.74
C MET A 1 -6.47 -1.84 -38.11
N ASP A 2 -6.03 -2.75 -39.00
CA ASP A 2 -6.63 -2.92 -40.33
C ASP A 2 -7.89 -3.80 -40.19
N VAL A 3 -9.03 -3.11 -40.03
CA VAL A 3 -10.34 -3.72 -39.76
C VAL A 3 -10.78 -4.65 -40.89
N GLN A 4 -10.42 -4.33 -42.14
CA GLN A 4 -10.76 -5.13 -43.31
C GLN A 4 -10.00 -6.46 -43.32
N ARG A 5 -8.73 -6.43 -42.91
CA ARG A 5 -7.91 -7.64 -42.78
C ARG A 5 -8.39 -8.55 -41.65
N LEU A 6 -8.78 -8.00 -40.51
CA LEU A 6 -9.36 -8.78 -39.41
C LEU A 6 -10.70 -9.42 -39.81
N ALA A 7 -11.59 -8.66 -40.45
CA ALA A 7 -12.89 -9.16 -40.92
C ALA A 7 -12.72 -10.32 -41.91
N LYS A 8 -11.77 -10.22 -42.85
CA LYS A 8 -11.46 -11.29 -43.81
C LYS A 8 -10.95 -12.56 -43.13
N VAL A 9 -10.05 -12.42 -42.14
CA VAL A 9 -9.52 -13.57 -41.40
C VAL A 9 -10.61 -14.22 -40.55
N LEU A 10 -11.52 -13.45 -39.94
CA LEU A 10 -12.66 -14.00 -39.20
C LEU A 10 -13.68 -14.68 -40.13
N ALA A 11 -13.91 -14.15 -41.33
CA ALA A 11 -14.73 -14.83 -42.33
C ALA A 11 -14.10 -16.16 -42.78
N MET A 12 -12.77 -16.23 -42.93
CA MET A 12 -12.06 -17.48 -43.19
C MET A 12 -12.11 -18.45 -42.00
N ALA A 13 -12.23 -17.94 -40.76
CA ALA A 13 -12.41 -18.76 -39.58
C ALA A 13 -13.80 -19.44 -39.52
N ALA A 14 -14.77 -18.95 -40.28
CA ALA A 14 -16.09 -19.55 -40.45
C ALA A 14 -16.16 -20.53 -41.65
N SER A 15 -15.01 -20.86 -42.27
CA SER A 15 -14.90 -21.84 -43.36
C SER A 15 -15.07 -23.28 -42.83
N ASP A 16 -15.66 -24.16 -43.64
CA ASP A 16 -15.88 -25.58 -43.32
C ASP A 16 -14.58 -26.41 -43.25
N ASN A 17 -13.43 -25.81 -43.57
CA ASN A 17 -12.12 -26.45 -43.44
C ASN A 17 -11.48 -26.16 -42.07
N GLU A 18 -11.51 -27.15 -41.17
CA GLU A 18 -11.00 -27.02 -39.80
C GLU A 18 -9.53 -26.56 -39.71
N ALA A 19 -8.67 -27.00 -40.64
CA ALA A 19 -7.25 -26.65 -40.63
C ALA A 19 -7.03 -25.16 -40.96
N GLU A 20 -7.79 -24.64 -41.92
CA GLU A 20 -7.77 -23.23 -42.30
C GLU A 20 -8.46 -22.35 -41.25
N ALA A 21 -9.56 -22.84 -40.67
CA ALA A 21 -10.28 -22.15 -39.61
C ALA A 21 -9.39 -21.95 -38.38
N LEU A 22 -8.67 -22.99 -37.95
CA LEU A 22 -7.72 -22.88 -36.82
C LEU A 22 -6.56 -21.92 -37.13
N HIS A 23 -6.03 -21.95 -38.35
CA HIS A 23 -4.99 -21.00 -38.76
C HIS A 23 -5.51 -19.56 -38.75
N ALA A 24 -6.73 -19.34 -39.24
CA ALA A 24 -7.39 -18.05 -39.25
C ALA A 24 -7.66 -17.52 -37.84
N VAL A 25 -8.16 -18.35 -36.92
CA VAL A 25 -8.36 -17.98 -35.51
C VAL A 25 -7.04 -17.57 -34.85
N ARG A 26 -5.95 -18.33 -35.07
CA ARG A 26 -4.62 -17.97 -34.54
C ARG A 26 -4.12 -16.64 -35.11
N THR A 27 -4.41 -16.36 -36.37
CA THR A 27 -4.02 -15.12 -37.03
C THR A 27 -4.85 -13.94 -36.53
N ALA A 28 -6.15 -14.11 -36.34
CA ALA A 28 -7.04 -13.11 -35.75
C ALA A 28 -6.63 -12.77 -34.32
N LYS A 29 -6.30 -13.78 -33.51
CA LYS A 29 -5.77 -13.59 -32.16
C LYS A 29 -4.52 -12.70 -32.15
N ARG A 30 -3.53 -13.01 -33.00
CA ARG A 30 -2.31 -12.18 -33.12
C ARG A 30 -2.59 -10.75 -33.56
N LEU A 31 -3.54 -10.53 -34.46
CA LEU A 31 -3.92 -9.19 -34.91
C LEU A 31 -4.60 -8.38 -33.81
N LEU A 32 -5.37 -9.04 -32.93
CA LEU A 32 -6.02 -8.43 -31.78
C LEU A 32 -5.03 -8.15 -30.63
N ASP A 33 -4.12 -9.09 -30.36
CA ASP A 33 -3.04 -8.92 -29.37
C ASP A 33 -2.15 -7.72 -29.74
N ASN A 34 -1.80 -7.57 -31.02
CA ASN A 34 -1.04 -6.42 -31.53
C ASN A 34 -1.79 -5.07 -31.42
N ALA A 35 -3.12 -5.12 -31.29
CA ALA A 35 -3.95 -3.94 -31.09
C ALA A 35 -4.28 -3.68 -29.61
N GLY A 36 -3.75 -4.50 -28.69
CA GLY A 36 -4.01 -4.41 -27.25
C GLY A 36 -5.43 -4.82 -26.85
N LEU A 37 -6.11 -5.63 -27.68
CA LEU A 37 -7.48 -6.09 -27.45
C LEU A 37 -7.49 -7.58 -27.11
N ASP A 38 -8.16 -7.95 -26.01
CA ASP A 38 -8.31 -9.34 -25.62
C ASP A 38 -9.39 -10.03 -26.47
N PHE A 39 -8.99 -11.12 -27.14
CA PHE A 39 -9.84 -11.95 -27.98
C PHE A 39 -11.04 -12.51 -27.21
N VAL A 40 -10.83 -12.94 -25.95
CA VAL A 40 -11.89 -13.55 -25.14
C VAL A 40 -12.92 -12.51 -24.73
N ALA A 41 -12.46 -11.36 -24.22
CA ALA A 41 -13.34 -10.24 -23.89
C ALA A 41 -14.13 -9.71 -25.10
N LEU A 42 -13.55 -9.74 -26.31
CA LEU A 42 -14.24 -9.38 -27.55
C LEU A 42 -15.32 -10.41 -27.92
N ALA A 43 -14.98 -11.70 -27.85
CA ALA A 43 -15.93 -12.79 -28.13
C ALA A 43 -17.10 -12.79 -27.13
N GLU A 44 -16.84 -12.55 -25.85
CA GLU A 44 -17.87 -12.40 -24.82
C GLU A 44 -18.80 -11.23 -25.12
N ARG A 45 -18.24 -10.05 -25.46
CA ARG A 45 -19.05 -8.88 -25.85
C ARG A 45 -19.88 -9.11 -27.11
N MET A 46 -19.34 -9.84 -28.09
CA MET A 46 -20.07 -10.19 -29.30
C MET A 46 -21.17 -11.23 -29.02
N SER A 47 -20.92 -12.20 -28.15
CA SER A 47 -21.92 -13.18 -27.72
C SER A 47 -23.04 -12.55 -26.89
N ALA A 48 -22.70 -11.57 -26.04
CA ALA A 48 -23.64 -10.82 -25.21
C ALA A 48 -24.50 -9.84 -26.04
N ALA A 49 -23.99 -9.39 -27.19
CA ALA A 49 -24.74 -8.55 -28.12
C ALA A 49 -25.83 -9.31 -28.92
N GLY A 50 -25.91 -10.64 -28.75
CA GLY A 50 -26.86 -11.51 -29.44
C GLY A 50 -26.62 -11.59 -30.95
N PRO A 51 -27.32 -12.49 -31.66
CA PRO A 51 -27.27 -12.54 -33.12
C PRO A 51 -27.81 -11.21 -33.69
N MET A 52 -26.94 -10.39 -34.27
CA MET A 52 -27.31 -9.12 -34.90
C MET A 52 -28.00 -9.31 -36.27
N THR A 53 -28.96 -10.22 -36.36
CA THR A 53 -29.63 -10.57 -37.61
C THR A 53 -31.11 -10.85 -37.38
N SER A 54 -31.89 -9.82 -37.05
CA SER A 54 -33.31 -9.81 -37.44
C SER A 54 -33.37 -9.27 -38.87
N SER A 55 -34.05 -9.96 -39.80
CA SER A 55 -34.12 -9.52 -41.20
C SER A 55 -34.66 -8.09 -41.33
N SER A 56 -35.56 -7.69 -40.42
CA SER A 56 -36.07 -6.31 -40.33
C SER A 56 -34.97 -5.27 -40.10
N ARG A 57 -33.94 -5.59 -39.31
CA ARG A 57 -32.85 -4.65 -39.02
C ARG A 57 -31.90 -4.54 -40.20
N VAL A 58 -31.83 -5.55 -41.06
CA VAL A 58 -31.06 -5.51 -42.31
C VAL A 58 -31.79 -4.63 -43.32
N GLU A 59 -33.10 -4.81 -43.46
CA GLU A 59 -33.96 -3.95 -44.30
C GLU A 59 -33.91 -2.48 -43.84
N ASP A 60 -34.03 -2.21 -42.53
CA ASP A 60 -33.91 -0.85 -41.97
C ASP A 60 -32.52 -0.23 -42.22
N LEU A 61 -31.45 -1.05 -42.20
CA LEU A 61 -30.09 -0.61 -42.50
C LEU A 61 -29.89 -0.38 -44.00
N GLU A 62 -30.52 -1.18 -44.86
CA GLU A 62 -30.50 -1.01 -46.30
C GLU A 62 -31.21 0.29 -46.70
N ASP A 63 -32.36 0.59 -46.10
CA ASP A 63 -33.08 1.84 -46.28
C ASP A 63 -32.27 3.04 -45.77
N ALA A 64 -31.69 2.95 -44.57
CA ALA A 64 -30.82 4.01 -44.05
C ALA A 64 -29.58 4.25 -44.93
N VAL A 65 -28.99 3.19 -45.49
CA VAL A 65 -27.87 3.30 -46.44
C VAL A 65 -28.32 3.92 -47.76
N PHE A 66 -29.54 3.62 -48.22
CA PHE A 66 -30.11 4.23 -49.42
C PHE A 66 -30.35 5.74 -49.21
N ASP A 67 -30.90 6.13 -48.07
CA ASP A 67 -31.10 7.53 -47.70
C ASP A 67 -29.78 8.28 -47.58
N LEU A 68 -28.79 7.70 -46.89
CA LEU A 68 -27.44 8.28 -46.78
C LEU A 68 -26.76 8.42 -48.15
N ARG A 69 -26.96 7.48 -49.07
CA ARG A 69 -26.44 7.58 -50.44
C ARG A 69 -27.10 8.72 -51.22
N ASN A 70 -28.40 8.90 -51.06
CA ASN A 70 -29.13 10.00 -51.68
C ASN A 70 -28.72 11.35 -51.10
N GLU A 71 -28.52 11.42 -49.78
CA GLU A 71 -28.03 12.61 -49.10
C GLU A 71 -26.60 12.95 -49.54
N ILE A 72 -25.70 11.98 -49.63
CA ILE A 72 -24.34 12.18 -50.16
C ILE A 72 -24.39 12.69 -51.61
N ARG A 73 -25.30 12.16 -52.44
CA ARG A 73 -25.49 12.64 -53.82
C ARG A 73 -25.98 14.08 -53.84
N HIS A 74 -26.93 14.43 -52.98
CA HIS A 74 -27.44 15.80 -52.81
C HIS A 74 -26.32 16.74 -52.35
N LEU A 75 -25.62 16.42 -51.26
CA LEU A 75 -24.51 17.21 -50.71
C LEU A 75 -23.36 17.39 -51.69
N ARG A 76 -23.09 16.40 -52.55
CA ARG A 76 -22.11 16.52 -53.64
C ARG A 76 -22.59 17.47 -54.72
N SER A 77 -23.85 17.37 -55.14
CA SER A 77 -24.43 18.30 -56.13
C SER A 77 -24.52 19.72 -55.59
N GLU A 78 -24.78 19.88 -54.30
CA GLU A 78 -24.83 21.16 -53.62
C GLU A 78 -23.42 21.74 -53.43
N ASN A 79 -22.43 20.93 -53.05
CA ASN A 79 -21.02 21.35 -53.05
C ASN A 79 -20.57 21.78 -54.44
N GLU A 80 -20.93 21.03 -55.47
CA GLU A 80 -20.57 21.36 -56.85
C GLU A 80 -21.25 22.66 -57.29
N ARG A 81 -22.53 22.86 -56.94
CA ARG A 81 -23.25 24.12 -57.15
C ARG A 81 -22.59 25.29 -56.41
N LEU A 82 -22.17 25.10 -55.16
CA LEU A 82 -21.47 26.12 -54.38
C LEU A 82 -20.12 26.44 -54.99
N ARG A 83 -19.38 25.44 -55.49
CA ARG A 83 -18.10 25.64 -56.19
C ARG A 83 -18.26 26.34 -57.55
N GLN A 84 -19.38 26.14 -58.23
CA GLN A 84 -19.69 26.78 -59.51
C GLN A 84 -20.29 28.19 -59.35
N GLY A 85 -21.08 28.42 -58.29
CA GLY A 85 -21.67 29.71 -57.96
C GLY A 85 -20.75 30.66 -57.17
N GLN A 86 -19.67 30.12 -56.61
CA GLN A 86 -18.62 30.90 -55.95
C GLN A 86 -17.47 31.06 -56.96
N PRO A 87 -17.10 32.28 -57.39
CA PRO A 87 -15.85 32.44 -58.12
C PRO A 87 -14.77 31.81 -57.25
N VAL A 88 -13.87 31.00 -57.84
CA VAL A 88 -12.72 30.43 -57.13
C VAL A 88 -11.98 31.59 -56.51
N ALA A 89 -12.28 31.86 -55.23
CA ALA A 89 -11.60 32.88 -54.48
C ALA A 89 -10.18 32.35 -54.38
N ALA A 90 -9.25 33.01 -55.09
CA ALA A 90 -7.84 32.95 -54.75
C ALA A 90 -7.74 33.03 -53.22
N PRO A 91 -6.82 32.27 -52.57
CA PRO A 91 -6.75 32.19 -51.12
C PRO A 91 -6.86 33.61 -50.57
N ALA A 92 -7.95 33.89 -49.86
CA ALA A 92 -8.23 35.23 -49.36
C ALA A 92 -6.97 35.68 -48.63
N ALA A 93 -6.40 36.81 -49.05
CA ALA A 93 -5.22 37.35 -48.41
C ALA A 93 -5.49 37.36 -46.89
N PRO A 94 -4.59 36.79 -46.06
CA PRO A 94 -4.87 36.64 -44.64
C PRO A 94 -5.22 38.01 -44.09
N ASN A 95 -6.43 38.12 -43.56
CA ASN A 95 -6.93 39.36 -43.01
C ASN A 95 -5.96 39.76 -41.89
N LEU A 96 -5.16 40.81 -42.09
CA LEU A 96 -4.03 41.13 -41.22
C LEU A 96 -4.48 41.38 -39.77
N ALA A 97 -5.73 41.82 -39.59
CA ALA A 97 -6.38 41.94 -38.29
C ALA A 97 -6.56 40.58 -37.60
N ASP A 98 -6.97 39.55 -38.34
CA ASP A 98 -7.15 38.19 -37.83
C ASP A 98 -5.78 37.52 -37.55
N ALA A 99 -4.77 37.78 -38.38
CA ALA A 99 -3.40 37.33 -38.13
C ALA A 99 -2.80 38.00 -36.88
N ALA A 100 -3.06 39.29 -36.66
CA ALA A 100 -2.63 39.98 -35.44
C ALA A 100 -3.38 39.48 -34.19
N ALA A 101 -4.68 39.20 -34.32
CA ALA A 101 -5.48 38.63 -33.23
C ALA A 101 -5.00 37.22 -32.84
N THR A 102 -4.73 36.37 -33.83
CA THR A 102 -4.19 35.01 -33.59
C THR A 102 -2.81 35.03 -32.95
N LEU A 103 -1.91 35.93 -33.37
CA LEU A 103 -0.61 36.11 -32.71
C LEU A 103 -0.75 36.56 -31.26
N ARG A 104 -1.66 37.49 -30.96
CA ARG A 104 -1.92 37.91 -29.56
C ARG A 104 -2.41 36.75 -28.71
N LEU A 105 -3.40 36.00 -29.21
CA LEU A 105 -3.93 34.82 -28.51
C LEU A 105 -2.86 33.73 -28.32
N GLN A 106 -1.95 33.55 -29.28
CA GLN A 106 -0.83 32.63 -29.13
C GLN A 106 0.13 33.07 -28.02
N VAL A 107 0.47 34.35 -27.95
CA VAL A 107 1.31 34.89 -26.86
C VAL A 107 0.61 34.76 -25.51
N GLU A 108 -0.69 35.04 -25.43
CA GLU A 108 -1.50 34.84 -24.21
C GLU A 108 -1.53 33.37 -23.79
N LEU A 109 -1.68 32.46 -24.75
CA LEU A 109 -1.69 31.02 -24.50
C LEU A 109 -0.31 30.52 -24.05
N ASP A 110 0.78 31.02 -24.65
CA ASP A 110 2.14 30.65 -24.24
C ASP A 110 2.50 31.22 -22.87
N THR A 111 2.08 32.45 -22.56
CA THR A 111 2.25 33.02 -21.21
C THR A 111 1.45 32.24 -20.18
N ALA A 112 0.20 31.86 -20.48
CA ALA A 112 -0.61 31.02 -19.60
C ALA A 112 0.00 29.62 -19.39
N ARG A 113 0.60 29.03 -20.43
CA ARG A 113 1.34 27.76 -20.30
C ARG A 113 2.57 27.90 -19.41
N GLN A 114 3.32 28.99 -19.55
CA GLN A 114 4.49 29.25 -18.72
C GLN A 114 4.12 29.50 -17.26
N THR A 115 3.07 30.27 -16.98
CA THR A 115 2.61 30.49 -15.61
C THR A 115 2.13 29.19 -14.97
N LEU A 116 1.37 28.38 -15.70
CA LEU A 116 0.91 27.07 -15.23
C LEU A 116 2.09 26.13 -14.95
N ALA A 117 3.10 26.08 -15.83
CA ALA A 117 4.31 25.30 -15.61
C ALA A 117 5.07 25.73 -14.35
N ARG A 118 5.18 27.04 -14.10
CA ARG A 118 5.79 27.57 -12.86
C ARG A 118 5.00 27.15 -11.63
N HIS A 119 3.68 27.33 -11.63
CA HIS A 119 2.85 26.93 -10.50
C HIS A 119 2.91 25.43 -10.21
N ARG A 120 3.02 24.59 -11.24
CA ARG A 120 3.23 23.14 -11.05
C ARG A 120 4.58 22.86 -10.39
N ALA A 121 5.66 23.48 -10.86
CA ALA A 121 6.98 23.31 -10.27
C ALA A 121 7.01 23.79 -8.80
N ASP A 122 6.37 24.93 -8.51
CA ASP A 122 6.27 25.48 -7.15
C ASP A 122 5.45 24.54 -6.23
N ALA A 123 4.35 23.97 -6.75
CA ALA A 123 3.54 23.01 -6.02
C ALA A 123 4.30 21.70 -5.73
N GLU A 124 5.04 21.17 -6.72
CA GLU A 124 5.88 19.99 -6.54
C GLU A 124 6.99 20.24 -5.51
N ALA A 125 7.63 21.41 -5.54
CA ALA A 125 8.63 21.79 -4.55
C ALA A 125 8.03 21.89 -3.13
N ALA A 126 6.84 22.49 -3.01
CA ALA A 126 6.12 22.59 -1.74
C ALA A 126 5.71 21.22 -1.20
N GLU A 127 5.26 20.30 -2.07
CA GLU A 127 4.97 18.92 -1.66
C GLU A 127 6.21 18.19 -1.16
N LEU A 128 7.34 18.34 -1.84
CA LEU A 128 8.59 17.72 -1.41
C LEU A 128 9.05 18.27 -0.05
N ALA A 129 8.93 19.58 0.17
CA ALA A 129 9.23 20.20 1.46
C ALA A 129 8.31 19.65 2.56
N LEU A 130 7.00 19.57 2.31
CA LEU A 130 6.04 19.01 3.27
C LEU A 130 6.35 17.55 3.60
N ARG A 131 6.73 16.74 2.60
CA ARG A 131 7.14 15.35 2.81
C ARG A 131 8.40 15.26 3.67
N ALA A 132 9.39 16.12 3.44
CA ALA A 132 10.59 16.19 4.27
C ALA A 132 10.23 16.55 5.73
N ASP A 133 9.39 17.57 5.94
CA ASP A 133 8.95 17.98 7.27
C ASP A 133 8.20 16.84 7.99
N LEU A 134 7.31 16.13 7.28
CA LEU A 134 6.60 14.97 7.83
C LEU A 134 7.58 13.85 8.23
N THR A 135 8.59 13.55 7.42
CA THR A 135 9.60 12.55 7.79
C THR A 135 10.41 12.97 9.01
N GLN A 136 10.74 14.26 9.14
CA GLN A 136 11.41 14.79 10.32
C GLN A 136 10.52 14.72 11.57
N ALA A 137 9.23 15.02 11.43
CA ALA A 137 8.26 14.92 12.53
C ALA A 137 8.09 13.47 13.00
N ILE A 138 8.03 12.51 12.08
CA ILE A 138 7.97 11.08 12.42
C ILE A 138 9.23 10.67 13.19
N ALA A 139 10.42 11.02 12.69
CA ALA A 139 11.68 10.70 13.38
C ALA A 139 11.77 11.37 14.77
N ALA A 140 11.23 12.58 14.93
CA ALA A 140 11.15 13.24 16.23
C ALA A 140 10.18 12.52 17.19
N MET A 141 9.02 12.08 16.69
CA MET A 141 8.06 11.28 17.46
C MET A 141 8.65 9.95 17.92
N GLU A 142 9.40 9.25 17.06
CA GLU A 142 10.07 7.99 17.41
C GLU A 142 11.05 8.21 18.56
N ARG A 143 11.90 9.24 18.47
CA ARG A 143 12.83 9.60 19.56
C ARG A 143 12.11 9.93 20.86
N LEU A 144 11.03 10.69 20.81
CA LEU A 144 10.22 11.01 21.99
C LEU A 144 9.57 9.76 22.60
N THR A 145 9.15 8.82 21.76
CA THR A 145 8.56 7.54 22.18
C THR A 145 9.59 6.67 22.89
N GLU A 146 10.82 6.60 22.35
CA GLU A 146 11.95 5.91 22.98
C GLU A 146 12.28 6.55 24.34
N GLN A 147 12.43 7.87 24.39
CA GLN A 147 12.70 8.60 25.64
C GLN A 147 11.59 8.40 26.67
N TYR A 148 10.33 8.41 26.26
CA TYR A 148 9.20 8.11 27.13
C TYR A 148 9.28 6.67 27.67
N GLY A 149 9.62 5.70 26.82
CA GLY A 149 9.84 4.31 27.22
C GLY A 149 10.95 4.16 28.26
N GLU A 150 12.07 4.85 28.07
CA GLU A 150 13.18 4.88 29.04
C GLU A 150 12.76 5.47 30.38
N ILE A 151 12.12 6.64 30.37
CA ILE A 151 11.62 7.32 31.57
C ILE A 151 10.63 6.43 32.31
N LYS A 152 9.69 5.80 31.59
CA LYS A 152 8.72 4.86 32.16
C LYS A 152 9.43 3.67 32.83
N SER A 153 10.39 3.05 32.14
CA SER A 153 11.15 1.94 32.70
C SER A 153 11.95 2.33 33.96
N ARG A 154 12.48 3.56 33.99
CA ARG A 154 13.16 4.11 35.15
C ARG A 154 12.19 4.37 36.30
N ASN A 155 11.01 4.93 36.00
CA ASN A 155 9.98 5.15 37.00
C ASN A 155 9.51 3.82 37.62
N ASP A 156 9.25 2.80 36.80
CA ASP A 156 8.84 1.47 37.28
C ASP A 156 9.89 0.84 38.22
N ARG A 157 11.20 1.03 37.92
CA ARG A 157 12.29 0.60 38.82
C ARG A 157 12.29 1.37 40.14
N LEU A 158 12.16 2.70 40.08
CA LEU A 158 12.11 3.55 41.27
C LEU A 158 10.89 3.24 42.14
N GLU A 159 9.73 2.96 41.54
CA GLU A 159 8.54 2.50 42.25
C GLU A 159 8.77 1.16 42.94
N ALA A 160 9.40 0.20 42.27
CA ALA A 160 9.75 -1.09 42.86
C ALA A 160 10.72 -0.95 44.04
N GLU A 161 11.74 -0.10 43.90
CA GLU A 161 12.68 0.23 44.98
C GLU A 161 11.98 0.92 46.15
N ASN A 162 11.09 1.89 45.90
CA ASN A 162 10.30 2.55 46.94
C ASN A 162 9.41 1.57 47.72
N ARG A 163 8.75 0.63 47.02
CA ARG A 163 7.96 -0.44 47.66
C ARG A 163 8.86 -1.32 48.54
N ARG A 164 10.04 -1.71 48.04
CA ARG A 164 11.02 -2.48 48.83
C ARG A 164 11.50 -1.72 50.07
N LEU A 165 11.85 -0.45 49.92
CA LEU A 165 12.32 0.40 51.02
C LEU A 165 11.22 0.59 52.07
N THR A 166 9.97 0.71 51.65
CA THR A 166 8.82 0.80 52.56
C THR A 166 8.67 -0.48 53.39
N LEU A 167 8.83 -1.66 52.78
CA LEU A 167 8.83 -2.93 53.51
C LEU A 167 9.99 -3.03 54.51
N VAL A 168 11.20 -2.65 54.10
CA VAL A 168 12.37 -2.62 55.00
C VAL A 168 12.15 -1.66 56.16
N ALA A 169 11.65 -0.46 55.89
CA ALA A 169 11.33 0.53 56.93
C ALA A 169 10.29 0.01 57.92
N SER A 170 9.25 -0.69 57.43
CA SER A 170 8.25 -1.31 58.30
C SER A 170 8.82 -2.44 59.17
N ALA A 171 9.71 -3.27 58.62
CA ALA A 171 10.37 -4.35 59.36
C ALA A 171 11.29 -3.80 60.46
N VAL A 172 12.15 -2.83 60.12
CA VAL A 172 13.04 -2.18 61.09
C VAL A 172 12.25 -1.46 62.19
N LYS A 173 11.12 -0.84 61.82
CA LYS A 173 10.22 -0.24 62.81
C LYS A 173 9.65 -1.29 63.77
N ALA A 174 9.19 -2.44 63.24
CA ALA A 174 8.69 -3.53 64.08
C ALA A 174 9.78 -4.09 65.01
N GLU A 175 11.01 -4.29 64.52
CA GLU A 175 12.15 -4.72 65.35
C GLU A 175 12.49 -3.68 66.44
N LEU A 176 12.40 -2.39 66.11
CA LEU A 176 12.63 -1.32 67.09
C LEU A 176 11.53 -1.32 68.15
N ASP A 177 10.27 -1.43 67.75
CA ASP A 177 9.11 -1.47 68.63
C ASP A 177 9.19 -2.70 69.57
N GLU A 178 9.62 -3.87 69.08
CA GLU A 178 9.89 -5.08 69.87
C GLU A 178 11.00 -4.84 70.90
N ARG A 179 12.15 -4.29 70.48
CA ARG A 179 13.26 -3.96 71.40
C ARG A 179 12.87 -2.92 72.44
N MET A 180 12.00 -1.98 72.10
CA MET A 180 11.48 -0.99 73.03
C MET A 180 10.51 -1.64 74.03
N ALA A 181 9.65 -2.55 73.57
CA ALA A 181 8.78 -3.34 74.44
C ALA A 181 9.59 -4.19 75.43
N ASP A 182 10.64 -4.88 74.98
CA ASP A 182 11.54 -5.67 75.84
C ASP A 182 12.25 -4.83 76.91
N ARG A 183 12.60 -3.58 76.59
CA ARG A 183 13.22 -2.65 77.55
C ARG A 183 12.25 -2.13 78.61
N ILE A 184 10.99 -1.92 78.23
CA ILE A 184 9.95 -1.39 79.12
C ILE A 184 9.32 -2.50 79.96
N HIS A 185 9.22 -3.72 79.40
CA HIS A 185 8.72 -4.92 80.05
C HIS A 185 9.71 -6.07 79.84
N PRO A 186 10.78 -6.15 80.65
CA PRO A 186 11.68 -7.29 80.58
C PRO A 186 10.87 -8.55 80.83
N LEU A 187 10.87 -9.48 79.87
CA LEU A 187 10.29 -10.81 80.04
C LEU A 187 10.79 -11.39 81.38
N PRO A 188 9.93 -12.02 82.18
CA PRO A 188 10.38 -12.67 83.40
C PRO A 188 11.46 -13.68 83.01
N THR A 189 12.64 -13.55 83.63
CA THR A 189 13.74 -14.51 83.49
C THR A 189 13.15 -15.91 83.58
N PRO A 190 13.39 -16.82 82.60
CA PRO A 190 12.87 -18.17 82.69
C PRO A 190 13.46 -18.80 83.95
N THR A 191 12.61 -18.95 84.97
CA THR A 191 12.90 -19.77 86.13
C THR A 191 13.11 -21.18 85.61
N LEU A 192 14.35 -21.66 85.73
CA LEU A 192 14.80 -23.04 85.73
C LEU A 192 13.79 -24.05 85.13
N ARG A 193 14.00 -24.41 83.86
CA ARG A 193 13.47 -25.68 83.34
C ARG A 193 14.03 -26.82 84.20
N PRO A 194 13.21 -27.72 84.76
CA PRO A 194 13.72 -28.98 85.27
C PRO A 194 14.16 -29.87 84.10
N ASP A 195 15.34 -30.46 84.25
CA ASP A 195 15.94 -31.43 83.33
C ASP A 195 14.96 -32.57 83.02
N SER A 196 14.49 -32.65 81.78
CA SER A 196 13.97 -33.90 81.20
C SER A 196 14.00 -33.82 79.68
N ILE A 197 15.21 -33.79 79.14
CA ILE A 197 15.46 -34.16 77.75
C ILE A 197 15.34 -35.69 77.67
N ALA A 198 14.12 -36.19 77.52
CA ALA A 198 13.89 -37.53 76.99
C ALA A 198 14.03 -37.45 75.47
N ARG A 199 15.17 -37.92 74.97
CA ARG A 199 15.51 -38.09 73.56
C ARG A 199 14.58 -39.15 72.94
N PRO A 200 13.77 -38.87 71.90
CA PRO A 200 13.21 -39.93 71.07
C PRO A 200 14.19 -40.24 69.93
N GLU A 201 14.40 -41.52 69.68
CA GLU A 201 15.24 -42.09 68.63
C GLU A 201 14.81 -41.67 67.22
N PRO A 202 15.72 -41.63 66.23
CA PRO A 202 15.37 -41.34 64.84
C PRO A 202 14.67 -42.54 64.19
N MET A 203 13.36 -42.44 64.00
CA MET A 203 12.57 -43.38 63.20
C MET A 203 12.96 -43.32 61.72
N ALA A 204 13.08 -44.50 61.14
CA ALA A 204 13.64 -44.81 59.84
C ALA A 204 12.94 -44.13 58.64
N ARG A 205 13.79 -43.84 57.65
CA ARG A 205 13.50 -43.42 56.29
C ARG A 205 12.63 -44.48 55.59
N ILE A 206 11.38 -44.12 55.24
CA ILE A 206 10.56 -44.92 54.32
C ILE A 206 10.61 -44.24 52.95
N GLU A 207 11.33 -44.87 52.03
CA GLU A 207 11.26 -44.59 50.60
C GLU A 207 9.89 -45.04 50.07
N ALA A 208 9.03 -44.11 49.66
CA ALA A 208 7.86 -44.41 48.85
C ALA A 208 8.12 -43.95 47.41
N LYS A 209 8.44 -44.93 46.56
CA LYS A 209 8.39 -44.81 45.10
C LYS A 209 6.94 -44.55 44.69
N SER A 210 6.65 -43.41 44.07
CA SER A 210 5.46 -43.26 43.22
C SER A 210 5.86 -42.70 41.87
N LYS A 211 5.70 -43.56 40.88
CA LYS A 211 6.04 -43.45 39.47
C LYS A 211 4.76 -43.08 38.72
N VAL A 212 4.63 -41.85 38.22
CA VAL A 212 3.64 -41.43 37.20
C VAL A 212 4.26 -40.23 36.48
N GLU A 213 5.00 -40.46 35.39
CA GLU A 213 4.54 -40.39 33.99
C GLU A 213 4.59 -38.96 33.43
N ALA A 214 5.62 -38.71 32.61
CA ALA A 214 5.84 -37.49 31.85
C ALA A 214 5.42 -37.71 30.39
N PRO A 215 4.91 -36.68 29.68
CA PRO A 215 4.93 -36.64 28.22
C PRO A 215 6.10 -35.76 27.68
N PRO A 216 6.52 -35.98 26.40
CA PRO A 216 7.90 -35.76 25.94
C PRO A 216 8.20 -34.35 25.38
N PRO A 217 9.51 -34.02 25.14
CA PRO A 217 9.94 -32.73 24.62
C PRO A 217 9.80 -32.66 23.08
N ARG A 218 9.37 -31.51 22.56
CA ARG A 218 9.47 -31.22 21.11
C ARG A 218 10.79 -30.55 20.79
N ARG A 219 11.50 -31.19 19.84
CA ARG A 219 12.75 -30.80 19.22
C ARG A 219 12.63 -29.57 18.33
N ALA A 220 13.80 -28.95 18.19
CA ALA A 220 14.19 -27.84 17.34
C ALA A 220 13.86 -27.96 15.84
N ALA A 221 13.84 -26.80 15.17
CA ALA A 221 14.41 -26.61 13.84
C ALA A 221 14.82 -25.14 13.62
N PRO A 222 15.72 -24.85 12.66
CA PRO A 222 16.78 -23.85 12.79
C PRO A 222 16.65 -22.69 11.78
N HIS A 223 17.65 -21.79 11.78
CA HIS A 223 18.25 -21.02 10.67
C HIS A 223 18.66 -19.62 11.16
N SER A 224 19.96 -19.43 11.47
CA SER A 224 20.97 -18.82 10.57
C SER A 224 20.94 -17.28 10.67
N ALA A 225 21.78 -16.67 11.50
CA ALA A 225 23.15 -16.22 11.17
C ALA A 225 23.19 -14.85 10.46
N ALA A 226 23.66 -13.83 11.19
CA ALA A 226 24.49 -12.69 10.73
C ALA A 226 24.58 -11.69 11.89
N SER A 227 25.71 -11.59 12.59
CA SER A 227 26.88 -10.79 12.18
C SER A 227 26.71 -9.28 12.50
N ARG A 228 27.52 -8.84 13.47
CA ARG A 228 28.36 -7.63 13.44
C ARG A 228 27.99 -6.45 14.37
N ALA A 229 28.95 -6.22 15.26
CA ALA A 229 29.49 -4.95 15.75
C ALA A 229 28.64 -4.05 16.66
N LYS A 230 29.21 -3.84 17.86
CA LYS A 230 29.00 -2.67 18.72
C LYS A 230 29.54 -1.41 18.02
N PRO A 231 28.93 -0.23 18.22
CA PRO A 231 29.65 1.02 18.20
C PRO A 231 29.66 1.64 19.61
N THR A 232 30.86 1.82 20.15
CA THR A 232 31.15 2.80 21.21
C THR A 232 31.23 4.19 20.56
N PRO A 233 30.64 5.24 21.15
CA PRO A 233 30.87 6.60 20.71
C PRO A 233 32.03 7.23 21.50
N ALA A 234 33.01 7.82 20.81
CA ALA A 234 33.91 8.79 21.43
C ALA A 234 34.59 9.69 20.38
N ASN A 235 34.12 10.94 20.37
CA ASN A 235 34.87 12.18 20.17
C ASN A 235 35.59 12.42 18.84
N GLN A 236 34.88 13.18 18.00
CA GLN A 236 35.45 14.14 17.07
C GLN A 236 36.02 15.34 17.85
N TYR A 237 37.35 15.43 17.94
CA TYR A 237 38.02 16.73 17.89
C TYR A 237 38.66 16.84 16.51
N ALA A 238 37.92 17.42 15.59
CA ALA A 238 38.44 17.96 14.35
C ALA A 238 37.67 19.25 14.06
N LEU A 239 38.43 20.32 13.76
CA LEU A 239 38.03 21.69 13.39
C LEU A 239 37.89 22.66 14.58
N PHE A 240 39.01 23.17 15.10
CA PHE A 240 39.60 24.46 14.71
C PHE A 240 41.12 24.40 14.90
#